data_AF-A0A950NLR4-F1
#
_entry.id   AF-A0A950NLR4-F1
#
_cell.length_a   1.000
_cell.length_b   1.000
_cell.length_c   1.000
_cell.angle_alpha   90.00
_cell.angle_beta   90.00
_cell.angle_gamma   90.00
#
_symmetry.space_group_name_H-M   'P 1'
#
loop_
_entity.id
_entity.type
_entity.pdbx_description
1 polymer ?
#
loop_
_entity_poly.entity_id
_entity_poly.type
_entity_poly.pdbx_seq_one_letter_code
_entity_poly.pdbx_strand_id
1 'polypeptide(L)' 'MGDVIGDLASRRGKVEGMDQRGTSQVIRAQVPLAEMFGYATDLRSRTQGRATYTMQFDSYQQVPESIAQEITARVRGE' A
#
# COMPACT_ATOMS: atom_id res chain seq x y z
N MET A 1 0.18 -5.41 14.51
CA MET A 1 1.39 -4.76 13.94
C MET A 1 1.91 -5.56 12.77
N GLY A 2 2.20 -6.85 12.98
CA GLY A 2 2.43 -7.79 11.87
C GLY A 2 1.31 -7.77 10.83
N ASP A 3 0.06 -7.57 11.26
CA ASP A 3 -1.10 -7.52 10.36
C ASP A 3 -1.08 -6.31 9.40
N VAL A 4 -0.52 -5.18 9.84
CA VAL A 4 -0.40 -3.96 9.00
C VAL A 4 0.74 -4.12 8.01
N ILE A 5 1.87 -4.68 8.45
CA ILE A 5 3.01 -4.96 7.57
C ILE A 5 2.64 -6.02 6.53
N GLY A 6 1.93 -7.07 6.94
CA GLY A 6 1.43 -8.12 6.05
C GLY A 6 0.46 -7.59 5.01
N ASP A 7 -0.42 -6.67 5.38
CA ASP A 7 -1.31 -6.00 4.42
C ASP A 7 -0.53 -5.15 3.40
N LEU A 8 0.42 -4.34 3.87
CA LEU A 8 1.25 -3.54 2.98
C LEU A 8 2.02 -4.44 2.00
N ALA A 9 2.59 -5.55 2.47
CA ALA A 9 3.25 -6.52 1.61
C ALA A 9 2.28 -7.17 0.60
N SER A 10 1.06 -7.51 1.01
CA SER A 10 0.03 -8.08 0.11
C SER A 10 -0.38 -7.10 -1.00
N ARG A 11 -0.28 -5.79 -0.74
CA ARG A 11 -0.55 -4.70 -1.69
C ARG A 11 0.65 -4.35 -2.56
N ARG A 12 1.64 -5.24 -2.65
CA ARG A 12 2.93 -5.00 -3.33
C ARG A 12 3.68 -3.79 -2.75
N GLY A 13 3.45 -3.49 -1.48
CA GLY A 13 4.12 -2.43 -0.76
C GLY A 13 5.54 -2.83 -0.35
N LYS A 14 6.49 -1.92 -0.54
CA LYS A 14 7.85 -2.05 -0.06
C LYS A 14 8.02 -1.22 1.21
N VAL A 15 8.23 -1.88 2.34
CA VAL A 15 8.55 -1.20 3.60
C VAL A 15 9.96 -0.64 3.52
N GLU A 16 10.09 0.66 3.73
CA GLU A 16 11.38 1.38 3.73
C GLU A 16 12.01 1.40 5.12
N GLY A 17 11.17 1.45 6.16
CA GLY A 17 11.64 1.51 7.53
C GLY A 17 10.50 1.51 8.54
N MET A 18 10.88 1.27 9.78
CA MET A 18 9.96 1.29 10.91
C MET A 18 10.63 2.02 12.08
N ASP A 19 10.03 3.13 12.49
CA ASP A 19 10.50 3.97 13.59
C ASP A 19 9.58 3.79 14.80
N GLN A 20 10.15 3.75 16.00
CA GLN A 20 9.35 3.78 17.23
C GLN A 20 9.12 5.22 17.67
N ARG A 21 7.85 5.58 17.92
CA ARG A 21 7.45 6.91 18.42
C ARG A 21 6.64 6.74 19.70
N GLY A 22 7.35 6.73 20.83
CA GLY A 22 6.75 6.47 22.15
C GLY A 22 6.13 5.07 22.20
N THR A 23 4.82 5.00 22.44
CA THR A 23 4.05 3.75 22.46
C THR A 23 3.54 3.32 21.08
N SER A 24 3.73 4.15 20.06
CA SER A 24 3.32 3.87 18.68
C SER A 24 4.50 3.52 17.81
N GLN A 25 4.23 2.89 16.67
CA GLN A 25 5.23 2.68 15.63
C GLN A 25 4.79 3.35 14.34
N VAL A 26 5.76 3.91 13.64
CA VAL A 26 5.61 4.61 12.37
C VAL A 26 6.21 3.70 11.31
N ILE A 27 5.39 3.26 10.37
CA ILE A 27 5.82 2.42 9.25
C ILE A 27 5.86 3.31 8.02
N ARG A 28 7.00 3.33 7.33
CA ARG A 28 7.14 3.99 6.02
C ARG A 28 7.19 2.93 4.95
N ALA A 29 6.34 3.08 3.94
CA ALA A 29 6.29 2.15 2.83
C ALA A 29 5.89 2.86 1.54
N GLN A 30 6.45 2.40 0.43
CA GLN A 30 6.00 2.75 -0.91
C GLN A 30 5.01 1.70 -1.37
N VAL A 31 3.82 2.11 -1.79
CA VAL A 31 2.78 1.20 -2.27
C VAL A 31 2.22 1.74 -3.59
N PRO A 32 2.01 0.90 -4.62
CA PRO A 32 1.34 1.32 -5.83
C PRO A 32 -0.05 1.89 -5.49
N LEU A 33 -0.36 3.09 -5.98
CA LEU A 33 -1.64 3.76 -5.67
C LEU A 33 -2.86 2.91 -6.05
N ALA A 34 -2.77 2.13 -7.12
CA ALA A 34 -3.80 1.19 -7.55
C ALA A 34 -4.17 0.13 -6.49
N GLU A 35 -3.27 -0.17 -5.55
CA GLU A 35 -3.48 -1.15 -4.47
C GLU A 35 -3.96 -0.49 -3.17
N MET A 36 -4.11 0.83 -3.13
CA MET A 36 -4.49 1.58 -1.91
C MET A 36 -6.00 1.85 -1.79
N PHE A 37 -6.81 1.46 -2.78
CA PHE A 37 -8.26 1.52 -2.67
C PHE A 37 -8.74 0.66 -1.49
N GLY A 38 -9.63 1.23 -0.67
CA GLY A 38 -10.16 0.57 0.53
C GLY A 38 -9.23 0.56 1.76
N TYR A 39 -7.98 1.03 1.63
CA TYR A 39 -6.98 0.91 2.69
C TYR A 39 -7.40 1.53 4.03
N ALA A 40 -8.13 2.65 4.02
CA ALA A 40 -8.64 3.28 5.25
C ALA A 40 -9.51 2.32 6.08
N THR A 41 -10.41 1.59 5.42
CA THR A 41 -11.32 0.63 6.04
C THR A 41 -10.55 -0.56 6.59
N ASP A 42 -9.62 -1.10 5.80
CA ASP A 42 -8.83 -2.26 6.16
C ASP A 42 -7.87 -1.96 7.32
N LEU A 43 -7.23 -0.80 7.31
CA LEU A 43 -6.38 -0.33 8.41
C LEU A 43 -7.19 -0.16 9.69
N ARG A 44 -8.38 0.46 9.60
CA ARG A 44 -9.27 0.63 10.76
C ARG A 44 -9.66 -0.72 11.35
N SER A 45 -10.04 -1.69 10.50
CA SER A 45 -10.41 -3.03 10.94
C SER A 45 -9.26 -3.73 11.67
N ARG A 46 -8.06 -3.76 11.08
CA ARG A 46 -6.88 -4.44 11.66
C ARG A 46 -6.33 -3.79 12.92
N THR A 47 -6.56 -2.49 13.09
CA THR A 47 -6.00 -1.73 14.22
C THR A 47 -7.06 -1.38 15.26
N GLN A 48 -8.27 -1.93 15.12
CA GLN A 48 -9.42 -1.58 15.97
C GLN A 48 -9.66 -0.07 16.03
N GLY A 49 -9.41 0.63 14.91
CA GLY A 49 -9.56 2.07 14.75
C GLY A 49 -8.51 2.93 15.46
N ARG A 50 -7.39 2.35 15.90
CA ARG A 50 -6.34 3.08 16.64
C ARG A 50 -5.26 3.68 15.76
N ALA A 51 -5.07 3.17 14.54
CA ALA A 51 -4.05 3.68 13.63
C ALA A 51 -4.56 4.84 12.76
N THR A 52 -3.61 5.66 12.33
CA THR A 52 -3.81 6.71 11.34
C THR A 52 -2.79 6.53 10.22
N TYR A 53 -3.09 7.06 9.05
CA TYR A 53 -2.19 6.99 7.90
C TYR A 53 -2.28 8.26 7.06
N THR A 54 -1.24 8.50 6.28
CA THR A 54 -1.15 9.57 5.30
C THR A 54 -0.57 9.00 4.02
N MET A 55 -1.11 9.40 2.87
CA MET A 55 -0.58 9.03 1.55
C MET A 55 -0.19 10.29 0.80
N GLN A 56 0.98 10.26 0.19
CA GLN A 56 1.48 11.33 -0.67
C GLN A 56 2.09 10.69 -1.90
N PHE A 57 1.95 11.35 -3.04
CA PHE A 57 2.64 10.94 -4.27
C PHE A 57 4.15 11.08 -4.06
N ASP A 58 4.90 10.05 -4.44
CA ASP A 58 6.36 10.04 -4.41
C ASP A 58 6.92 10.02 -5.84
N SER A 59 6.64 8.94 -6.59
CA SER A 59 7.22 8.72 -7.91
C SER A 59 6.36 7.79 -8.78
N TYR A 60 6.66 7.77 -10.07
CA TYR A 60 6.18 6.73 -10.99
C TYR A 60 7.18 5.58 -11.04
N GLN A 61 6.66 4.36 -11.10
CA GLN A 61 7.46 3.15 -11.26
C GLN A 61 6.85 2.27 -12.36
N GLN A 62 7.71 1.51 -13.03
CA GLN A 62 7.27 0.57 -14.05
C GLN A 62 6.42 -0.52 -13.42
N VAL A 63 5.23 -0.74 -13.98
CA VAL A 63 4.37 -1.84 -13.56
C VAL A 63 4.93 -3.18 -14.06
N PRO A 64 4.70 -4.29 -13.34
CA PRO A 64 5.00 -5.63 -13.83
C PRO A 64 4.37 -5.88 -15.21
N GLU A 65 5.06 -6.66 -16.04
CA GLU A 65 4.66 -6.91 -17.42
C GLU A 65 3.25 -7.49 -17.54
N SER A 66 2.87 -8.40 -16.64
CA SER A 66 1.51 -8.97 -16.60
C SER A 66 0.41 -7.91 -16.46
N ILE A 67 0.62 -6.93 -15.59
CA ILE A 67 -0.32 -5.82 -15.36
C ILE A 67 -0.27 -4.84 -16.54
N ALA A 68 0.91 -4.59 -17.10
CA ALA A 68 1.07 -3.73 -18.28
C ALA A 68 0.26 -4.26 -19.47
N GLN A 69 0.34 -5.57 -19.73
CA GLN A 69 -0.38 -6.24 -20.79
C GLN A 69 -1.90 -6.17 -20.57
N GLU A 70 -2.38 -6.44 -19.36
CA GLU A 70 -3.80 -6.32 -19.01
C GLU A 70 -4.34 -4.91 -19.24
N ILE A 71 -3.61 -3.89 -18.77
CA ILE A 71 -4.00 -2.48 -18.95
C ILE A 71 -4.03 -2.14 -20.44
N THR A 72 -3.03 -2.59 -21.20
CA THR A 72 -2.92 -2.30 -22.64
C THR A 72 -4.05 -2.96 -23.42
N ALA A 73 -4.36 -4.23 -23.14
CA ALA A 73 -5.47 -4.95 -23.74
C ALA A 73 -6.81 -4.26 -23.44
N ARG A 74 -7.06 -3.92 -22.17
CA ARG A 74 -8.28 -3.21 -21.76
C ARG A 74 -8.45 -1.86 -22.45
N VAL A 75 -7.37 -1.10 -22.65
CA VAL A 75 -7.39 0.19 -23.33
C VAL A 75 -7.58 0.04 -24.84
N ARG A 76 -7.03 -1.02 -25.44
CA ARG A 76 -7.16 -1.33 -26.87
C ARG A 76 -8.47 -2.02 -27.24
N GLY A 77 -9.22 -2.56 -26.26
CA GLY A 77 -10.48 -3.26 -26.48
C GLY A 77 -10.30 -4.72 -26.91
N GLU A 78 -9.16 -5.32 -26.58
CA GLU A 78 -8.84 -6.75 -26.79
C GLU A 78 -9.17 -7.59 -25.55
#